data_AF-A0A3L7MNG3-F1
#
_entry.id   AF-A0A3L7MNG3-F1
#
_cell.length_a   1.000
_cell.length_b   1.000
_cell.length_c   1.000
_cell.angle_alpha   90.00
_cell.angle_beta   90.00
_cell.angle_gamma   90.00
#
_symmetry.space_group_name_H-M   'P 1'
#
loop_
_entity.id
_entity.type
_entity.pdbx_description
1 polymer ?
#
loop_
_entity_poly.entity_id
_entity_poly.type
_entity_poly.pdbx_seq_one_letter_code
_entity_poly.pdbx_strand_id
1 'polypeptide(L)' 'MLTSHLSAIVAAALSAGPTTTPDASMLRYPDIGREDIVFVYAGNLWLVPKTGGMARPLTSAAG' A
#
# COMPACT_ATOMS: atom_id res chain seq x y z
N MET A 1 -0.92 -16.87 -46.77
CA MET A 1 -2.01 -16.44 -45.86
C MET A 1 -1.61 -16.93 -44.46
N LEU A 2 -0.79 -16.12 -43.79
CA LEU A 2 -0.09 -16.40 -42.53
C LEU A 2 -0.89 -15.76 -41.40
N THR A 3 -1.62 -16.54 -40.60
CA THR A 3 -2.26 -16.03 -39.38
C THR A 3 -1.49 -16.53 -38.17
N SER A 4 -0.59 -15.67 -37.71
CA SER A 4 0.21 -15.81 -36.50
C SER A 4 -0.69 -15.96 -35.26
N HIS A 5 -0.59 -17.08 -34.56
CA HIS A 5 -1.13 -17.21 -33.21
C HIS A 5 -0.14 -16.54 -32.24
N LEU A 6 -0.30 -15.23 -32.03
CA LEU A 6 0.47 -14.51 -31.00
C LEU A 6 0.10 -15.09 -29.62
N SER A 7 1.13 -15.55 -28.91
CA SER A 7 1.08 -16.05 -27.54
C SER A 7 0.40 -15.05 -26.60
N ALA A 8 -0.61 -15.50 -25.86
CA ALA A 8 -1.09 -14.79 -24.69
C ALA A 8 -0.16 -15.11 -23.52
N ILE A 9 0.84 -14.24 -23.28
CA ILE A 9 1.58 -14.25 -22.03
C ILE A 9 0.62 -13.68 -20.97
N VAL A 10 0.03 -14.57 -20.16
CA VAL A 10 -0.61 -14.17 -18.90
C VAL A 10 0.50 -13.71 -17.98
N ALA A 11 0.75 -12.41 -17.95
CA ALA A 11 1.57 -11.79 -16.92
C ALA A 11 0.82 -11.91 -15.59
N ALA A 12 1.12 -12.95 -14.82
CA ALA A 12 0.74 -13.02 -13.42
C ALA A 12 1.43 -11.85 -12.71
N ALA A 13 0.70 -10.75 -12.50
CA ALA A 13 1.12 -9.71 -11.59
C ALA A 13 1.18 -10.34 -10.19
N LEU A 14 2.37 -10.79 -9.78
CA LEU A 14 2.62 -11.15 -8.39
C LEU A 14 2.25 -9.95 -7.55
N SER A 15 1.14 -10.07 -6.81
CA SER A 15 0.80 -9.11 -5.76
C SER A 15 1.88 -9.23 -4.69
N ALA A 16 2.89 -8.36 -4.77
CA ALA A 16 3.90 -8.24 -3.74
C ALA A 16 3.20 -7.67 -2.50
N GLY A 17 2.73 -8.58 -1.62
CA GLY A 17 2.29 -8.23 -0.28
C GLY A 17 3.40 -7.51 0.49
N PRO A 18 3.07 -6.82 1.59
CA PRO A 18 4.06 -6.04 2.31
C PRO A 18 5.16 -6.96 2.83
N THR A 19 6.40 -6.74 2.39
CA THR A 19 7.58 -7.52 2.83
C THR A 19 7.96 -7.25 4.29
N THR A 20 7.26 -6.32 4.95
CA THR A 20 7.48 -5.93 6.34
C THR A 20 6.15 -5.71 7.02
N THR A 21 5.91 -6.49 8.07
CA THR A 21 4.84 -6.22 9.03
C THR A 21 5.41 -5.31 10.11
N PRO A 22 4.87 -4.09 10.29
CA PRO A 22 5.33 -3.20 11.36
C PRO A 22 4.93 -3.78 12.72
N ASP A 23 5.72 -3.48 13.75
CA ASP A 23 5.28 -3.70 15.12
C ASP A 23 4.04 -2.85 15.40
N ALA A 24 2.93 -3.50 15.77
CA ALA A 24 1.66 -2.83 16.01
C ALA A 24 1.74 -1.75 17.11
N SER A 25 2.67 -1.88 18.07
CA SER A 25 2.91 -0.89 19.13
C SER A 25 3.51 0.42 18.61
N MET A 26 4.02 0.43 17.38
CA MET A 26 4.54 1.62 16.72
C MET A 26 3.46 2.39 15.94
N LEU A 27 2.29 1.77 15.69
CA LEU A 27 1.17 2.43 15.03
C LEU A 27 0.40 3.24 16.07
N ARG A 28 0.50 4.57 16.00
CA ARG A 28 0.01 5.46 17.06
C ARG A 28 -0.94 6.52 16.55
N TYR A 29 -1.83 6.97 17.43
CA TYR A 29 -2.76 8.08 17.20
C TYR A 29 -3.59 7.91 15.92
N PRO A 30 -4.32 6.79 15.74
CA PRO A 30 -5.16 6.61 14.58
C PRO A 30 -6.35 7.58 14.60
N ASP A 31 -6.74 8.05 13.42
CA ASP A 31 -8.00 8.78 13.20
C ASP A 31 -8.64 8.34 11.87
N ILE A 32 -9.97 8.46 11.76
CA ILE A 32 -10.74 7.92 10.64
C ILE A 32 -11.27 9.07 9.77
N GLY A 33 -10.76 9.16 8.54
CA GLY A 33 -11.23 10.10 7.52
C GLY A 33 -12.44 9.59 6.74
N ARG A 34 -12.76 10.20 5.58
CA ARG A 34 -13.88 9.75 4.73
C ARG A 34 -13.58 8.40 4.06
N GLU A 35 -12.42 8.28 3.42
CA GLU A 35 -12.02 7.09 2.63
C GLU A 35 -10.85 6.32 3.28
N ASP A 36 -10.06 6.98 4.11
CA ASP A 36 -8.80 6.46 4.66
C ASP A 36 -8.79 6.50 6.19
N ILE A 37 -7.85 5.75 6.78
CA ILE A 37 -7.42 5.86 8.17
C ILE A 37 -6.03 6.51 8.16
N VAL A 38 -5.83 7.53 9.00
CA VAL A 38 -4.52 8.17 9.22
C VAL A 38 -3.94 7.69 10.54
N PHE A 39 -2.61 7.50 10.61
CA PHE A 39 -1.90 7.19 11.86
C PHE A 39 -0.44 7.65 11.78
N VAL A 40 0.24 7.68 12.93
CA VAL A 40 1.68 7.93 13.03
C VAL A 40 2.44 6.62 13.02
N TYR A 41 3.48 6.53 12.18
CA TYR A 41 4.47 5.46 12.18
C TYR A 41 5.86 6.00 11.85
N ALA A 42 6.86 5.61 12.64
CA ALA A 42 8.24 6.09 12.54
C ALA A 42 8.34 7.63 12.45
N GLY A 43 7.52 8.36 13.23
CA GLY A 43 7.52 9.82 13.28
C GLY A 43 6.86 10.53 12.10
N ASN A 44 6.24 9.81 11.17
CA ASN A 44 5.56 10.37 9.99
C ASN A 44 4.08 9.97 9.99
N LEU A 45 3.25 10.75 9.28
CA LEU A 45 1.87 10.37 9.03
C LEU A 45 1.79 9.40 7.85
N TRP A 46 0.91 8.41 7.99
CA TRP A 46 0.61 7.40 7.00
C TRP A 46 -0.89 7.30 6.78
N LEU A 47 -1.31 6.93 5.57
CA LEU A 47 -2.69 6.68 5.19
C LEU A 47 -2.88 5.25 4.72
N VAL A 48 -3.99 4.62 5.07
CA VAL A 48 -4.42 3.32 4.53
C VAL A 48 -5.90 3.38 4.15
N PRO A 49 -6.34 2.76 3.03
CA PRO A 49 -7.75 2.71 2.68
C PRO A 49 -8.57 2.00 3.77
N LYS A 50 -9.80 2.47 4.02
CA LYS A 50 -10.73 1.80 4.95
C LYS A 50 -11.07 0.37 4.57
N THR A 51 -11.00 0.05 3.28
CA THR A 51 -11.16 -1.31 2.74
C THR A 51 -9.97 -2.22 3.07
N GLY A 52 -8.93 -1.69 3.73
CA GLY A 52 -7.66 -2.36 3.92
C GLY A 52 -6.76 -2.24 2.69
N GLY A 53 -5.52 -2.69 2.84
CA GLY A 53 -4.50 -2.64 1.79
C GLY A 53 -3.18 -2.08 2.31
N MET A 54 -2.43 -1.47 1.40
CA MET A 54 -1.10 -0.93 1.71
C MET A 54 -1.20 0.48 2.26
N ALA A 55 -0.51 0.73 3.37
CA ALA A 55 -0.32 2.08 3.88
C ALA A 55 0.70 2.85 3.02
N ARG A 56 0.46 4.15 2.82
CA ARG A 56 1.35 5.07 2.10
C ARG A 56 1.73 6.27 2.97
N PRO A 57 2.96 6.79 2.86
CA PRO A 57 3.36 7.97 3.61
C PRO A 57 2.56 9.19 3.15
N LEU A 58 2.13 10.01 4.11
CA LEU A 58 1.53 11.32 3.89
C LEU A 58 2.54 12.45 4.10
N THR A 59 3.52 12.25 4.99
CA THR A 59 4.60 13.20 5.27
C THR A 59 5.97 12.56 5.12
N SER A 60 6.99 13.40 4.91
CA SER A 60 8.41 13.03 5.00
C SER A 60 9.12 13.95 5.99
N ALA A 61 10.14 13.43 6.69
CA ALA A 61 10.91 14.19 7.67
C ALA A 61 11.70 15.37 7.07
N ALA A 62 11.93 15.37 5.75
CA ALA A 62 12.40 16.55 5.02
C ALA A 62 11.20 17.46 4.75
N GLY A 63 11.00 18.42 5.65
CA GLY A 63 10.21 19.64 5.41
C GLY A 63 11.14 20.76 5.01
#